data_AF-A0A257JFM3-F1
#
_entry.id   AF-A0A257JFM3-F1
#
_cell.length_a   1.000
_cell.length_b   1.000
_cell.length_c   1.000
_cell.angle_alpha   90.00
_cell.angle_beta   90.00
_cell.angle_gamma   90.00
#
_symmetry.space_group_name_H-M   'P 1'
#
loop_
_entity.id
_entity.type
_entity.pdbx_description
1 polymer ?
#
loop_
_entity_poly.entity_id
_entity_poly.type
_entity_poly.pdbx_seq_one_letter_code
_entity_poly.pdbx_strand_id
1 'polypeptide(L)' 'ADLSQLDWGEARADLSGDIASLLTKAPIAIDELIRQSGASPAEVHMAILELELSGEIERHSDGLVSRLAAG' A
#
# COMPACT_ATOMS: atom_id res chain seq x y z
N ALA A 1 15.71 29.87 1.23
CA ALA A 1 15.27 28.99 0.14
C ALA A 1 13.76 29.13 0.03
N ASP A 2 13.23 29.29 -1.18
CA ASP A 2 11.80 29.45 -1.43
C ASP A 2 11.10 28.08 -1.34
N LEU A 3 10.29 27.91 -0.30
CA LEU A 3 9.57 26.65 -0.02
C LEU A 3 8.49 26.34 -1.06
N SER A 4 8.13 27.31 -1.92
CA SER A 4 7.14 27.14 -2.98
C SER A 4 7.66 26.40 -4.22
N GLN A 5 8.98 26.21 -4.34
CA GLN A 5 9.61 25.47 -5.44
C GLN A 5 9.86 24.00 -5.13
N LEU A 6 9.51 23.55 -3.93
CA LEU A 6 9.61 22.14 -3.57
C LEU A 6 8.43 21.42 -4.21
N ASP A 7 8.74 20.55 -5.18
CA ASP A 7 7.83 19.52 -5.67
C ASP A 7 7.57 18.54 -4.52
N TRP A 8 6.65 18.93 -3.64
CA TRP A 8 6.04 18.05 -2.67
C TRP A 8 5.13 17.13 -3.47
N GLY A 9 5.71 16.12 -4.11
CA GLY A 9 5.07 15.28 -5.12
C GLY A 9 3.61 14.99 -4.77
N GLU A 10 2.72 15.17 -5.76
CA GLU A 10 1.28 14.98 -5.59
C GLU A 10 0.99 13.63 -4.93
N ALA A 11 0.60 13.67 -3.66
CA ALA A 11 0.17 12.47 -2.97
C ALA A 11 -1.03 11.91 -3.73
N ARG A 12 -0.89 10.69 -4.28
CA ARG A 12 -2.03 10.01 -4.90
C ARG A 12 -3.13 9.89 -3.86
N ALA A 13 -4.28 10.49 -4.13
CA ALA A 13 -5.43 10.38 -3.25
C ALA A 13 -5.85 8.91 -3.14
N ASP A 14 -5.99 8.41 -1.91
CA ASP A 14 -6.48 7.08 -1.55
C ASP A 14 -5.68 5.88 -2.10
N LEU A 15 -4.36 5.94 -2.00
CA LEU A 15 -3.51 4.81 -2.39
C LEU A 15 -3.80 3.53 -1.58
N SER A 16 -4.20 3.64 -0.31
CA SER A 16 -4.56 2.48 0.50
C SER A 16 -5.81 1.77 -0.04
N GLY A 17 -6.83 2.50 -0.52
CA GLY A 17 -7.98 1.92 -1.23
C GLY A 17 -7.59 1.20 -2.53
N ASP A 18 -6.68 1.80 -3.32
CA ASP A 18 -6.14 1.18 -4.54
C ASP A 18 -5.41 -0.13 -4.23
N ILE A 19 -4.52 -0.14 -3.22
CA ILE A 19 -3.78 -1.34 -2.81
C ILE A 19 -4.72 -2.40 -2.23
N ALA A 20 -5.71 -2.02 -1.44
CA ALA A 20 -6.71 -2.93 -0.90
C ALA A 20 -7.47 -3.68 -2.00
N SER A 21 -7.74 -3.01 -3.14
CA SER A 21 -8.45 -3.57 -4.28
C SER A 21 -7.64 -4.62 -5.06
N LEU A 22 -6.31 -4.62 -4.92
CA LEU A 22 -5.41 -5.63 -5.51
C LEU A 22 -5.25 -6.87 -4.63
N LEU A 23 -5.59 -6.77 -3.34
CA LEU A 23 -5.37 -7.83 -2.38
C LEU A 23 -6.53 -8.84 -2.36
N THR A 24 -6.21 -10.08 -2.04
CA THR A 24 -7.17 -11.16 -1.81
C THR A 24 -6.90 -11.85 -0.48
N LYS A 25 -7.72 -12.84 -0.10
CA LYS A 25 -7.43 -13.68 1.08
C LYS A 25 -6.19 -14.56 0.89
N ALA A 26 -5.77 -14.83 -0.35
CA ALA A 26 -4.51 -15.50 -0.62
C ALA A 26 -3.35 -14.49 -0.48
N PRO A 27 -2.24 -14.85 0.20
CA PRO A 27 -1.09 -13.96 0.33
C PRO A 27 -0.46 -13.59 -1.03
N ILE A 28 -0.16 -12.30 -1.19
CA ILE A 28 0.46 -11.71 -2.39
C ILE A 28 1.76 -11.02 -1.96
N ALA A 29 2.81 -11.13 -2.77
CA ALA A 29 4.10 -10.50 -2.50
C ALA A 29 4.04 -8.96 -2.64
N ILE A 30 4.74 -8.23 -1.79
CA ILE A 30 4.81 -6.77 -1.87
C ILE A 30 5.38 -6.30 -3.22
N ASP A 31 6.36 -7.01 -3.77
CA ASP A 31 6.92 -6.72 -5.09
C ASP A 31 5.88 -6.83 -6.21
N GLU A 32 4.88 -7.71 -6.06
CA GLU A 32 3.75 -7.82 -6.97
C GLU A 32 2.85 -6.58 -6.88
N LEU A 33 2.56 -6.12 -5.66
CA LEU A 33 1.75 -4.93 -5.43
C LEU A 33 2.41 -3.67 -5.99
N ILE A 34 3.74 -3.54 -5.82
CA ILE A 34 4.52 -2.46 -6.45
C ILE A 34 4.39 -2.52 -7.97
N ARG A 35 4.52 -3.71 -8.56
CA ARG A 35 4.41 -3.88 -10.01
C ARG A 35 3.01 -3.57 -10.54
N GLN A 36 1.95 -4.01 -9.86
CA GLN A 36 0.57 -3.85 -10.34
C GLN A 36 0.01 -2.45 -10.09
N SER A 37 0.35 -1.84 -8.95
CA SER A 37 -0.11 -0.48 -8.63
C SER A 37 0.63 0.59 -9.43
N GLY A 38 1.88 0.32 -9.82
CA GLY A 38 2.78 1.31 -10.42
C GLY A 38 3.20 2.43 -9.45
N ALA A 39 2.88 2.30 -8.16
CA ALA A 39 3.33 3.22 -7.12
C ALA A 39 4.78 2.89 -6.71
N SER A 40 5.46 3.87 -6.12
CA SER A 40 6.80 3.64 -5.59
C SER A 40 6.79 2.64 -4.44
N PRO A 41 7.91 1.94 -4.16
CA PRO A 41 7.99 1.05 -3.00
C PRO A 41 7.62 1.73 -1.68
N ALA A 42 8.03 2.99 -1.48
CA ALA A 42 7.71 3.75 -0.28
C ALA A 42 6.20 3.99 -0.13
N GLU A 43 5.53 4.38 -1.21
CA GLU A 43 4.09 4.56 -1.27
C GLU A 43 3.32 3.26 -0.97
N VAL A 44 3.72 2.14 -1.58
CA VAL A 44 3.08 0.84 -1.30
C VAL A 44 3.28 0.41 0.15
N HIS A 45 4.48 0.57 0.71
CA HIS A 45 4.72 0.24 2.11
C HIS A 45 3.93 1.13 3.08
N MET A 46 3.74 2.41 2.75
CA MET A 46 2.88 3.31 3.54
C MET A 46 1.41 2.91 3.47
N ALA A 47 0.89 2.61 2.28
CA ALA A 47 -0.49 2.12 2.11
C ALA A 47 -0.72 0.80 2.88
N ILE A 48 0.24 -0.13 2.84
CA ILE A 48 0.19 -1.36 3.64
C ILE A 48 0.17 -1.04 5.14
N LEU A 49 0.99 -0.11 5.61
CA LEU A 49 1.00 0.28 7.02
C LEU A 49 -0.36 0.85 7.45
N GLU A 50 -0.98 1.71 6.62
CA GLU A 50 -2.30 2.26 6.89
C GLU A 50 -3.37 1.16 7.00
N LEU A 51 -3.40 0.23 6.04
CA LEU A 51 -4.35 -0.89 6.03
C LEU A 51 -4.13 -1.87 7.19
N GLU A 52 -2.88 -2.05 7.63
CA GLU A 52 -2.55 -2.86 8.79
C GLU A 52 -3.08 -2.20 10.08
N LEU A 53 -2.89 -0.89 10.22
CA LEU A 53 -3.42 -0.12 11.34
C LEU A 53 -4.95 -0.04 11.35
N SER A 54 -5.61 -0.08 10.17
CA SER A 54 -7.07 -0.17 10.07
C SER A 54 -7.62 -1.58 10.31
N GLY A 55 -6.75 -2.59 10.43
CA GLY A 55 -7.14 -3.98 10.65
C GLY A 55 -7.78 -4.64 9.43
N GLU A 56 -7.42 -4.18 8.23
CA GLU A 56 -7.97 -4.68 6.96
C GLU A 56 -7.10 -5.75 6.28
N ILE A 57 -5.83 -5.82 6.65
CA ILE A 57 -4.86 -6.77 6.11
C ILE A 57 -4.06 -7.42 7.24
N GLU A 58 -3.38 -8.51 6.89
CA GLU A 58 -2.34 -9.12 7.70
C GLU A 58 -1.04 -9.23 6.88
N ARG A 59 0.09 -9.06 7.58
CA ARG A 59 1.42 -9.32 7.05
C ARG A 59 1.87 -10.72 7.45
N HIS A 60 2.46 -11.43 6.49
CA HIS A 60 3.06 -12.74 6.69
C HIS A 60 4.59 -12.62 6.69
N SER A 61 5.28 -13.73 6.94
CA SER A 61 6.71 -13.83 6.65
C SER A 61 6.99 -13.64 5.15
N ASP A 62 8.26 -13.42 4.81
CA ASP A 62 8.75 -13.34 3.42
C ASP A 62 8.13 -12.22 2.56
N GLY A 63 7.61 -11.17 3.20
CA GLY A 63 7.10 -9.99 2.50
C GLY A 63 5.78 -10.24 1.76
N LEU A 64 4.92 -11.10 2.30
CA LEU A 64 3.58 -11.36 1.76
C LEU A 64 2.49 -10.64 2.57
N VAL A 65 1.39 -10.31 1.91
CA VAL A 65 0.23 -9.60 2.47
C VAL A 65 -1.08 -10.21 1.96
N SER A 66 -2.10 -10.32 2.81
CA SER A 66 -3.46 -10.74 2.42
C SER A 66 -4.53 -9.84 3.04
N ARG A 67 -5.73 -9.82 2.42
CA ARG A 67 -6.95 -9.25 3.02
C ARG A 67 -7.39 -10.10 4.21
N LEU A 68 -7.71 -9.44 5.30
CA LEU A 68 -8.52 -10.03 6.35
C LEU A 68 -9.95 -10.20 5.83
N ALA A 69 -10.63 -11.27 6.24
CA ALA A 69 -12.06 -11.38 5.97
C ALA A 69 -12.76 -10.26 6.76
N ALA A 70 -13.59 -9.47 6.10
CA ALA A 70 -14.51 -8.57 6.82
C ALA A 70 -15.31 -9.44 7.81
N GLY A 71 -15.22 -9.10 9.10
CA GLY A 71 -15.93 -9.75 10.19
C GLY A 71 -17.44 -9.54 10.11
#